data_AF-A0A949HUA4-F1
#
_entry.id   AF-A0A949HUA4-F1
#
_cell.length_a   1.000
_cell.length_b   1.000
_cell.length_c   1.000
_cell.angle_alpha   90.00
_cell.angle_beta   90.00
_cell.angle_gamma   90.00
#
_symmetry.space_group_name_H-M   'P 1'
#
loop_
_entity.id
_entity.type
_entity.pdbx_description
1 polymer ?
#
loop_
_entity_poly.entity_id
_entity_poly.type
_entity_poly.pdbx_seq_one_letter_code
_entity_poly.pdbx_strand_id
1 'polypeptide(L)'
;MKSCFIAAQVVFLLATMPGIAESPALIPRPQKMEARDGFFALLPGTKITAGPGSRATAIFLARRLKTSTGYPLTVDGGASANAGILLTTNSADAALGAEGYTLAAATNLIVIRAPTQAGLFYGAQTLLQLLPPEIFSPSVVTNVDWNIPCVRIRDWPRFKWRGLMLDVSRHFFDKAEVEQILDEMALHKLNVFHWHLTDDQGWRIEIKKYPRLARISAWRASSAIQPPRESLKVAEALNAHPAWAAVASSKF
;
A
#
# COMPACT_ATOMS: atom_id res chain seq x y z
N MET A 1 -71.80 39.42 17.35
CA MET A 1 -71.34 38.15 16.74
C MET A 1 -69.83 38.22 16.61
N LYS A 2 -69.11 37.48 17.47
CA LYS A 2 -67.65 37.54 17.61
C LYS A 2 -67.07 36.26 17.01
N SER A 3 -66.14 36.38 16.07
CA SER A 3 -65.46 35.25 15.44
C SER A 3 -63.98 35.31 15.84
N CYS A 4 -63.51 34.29 16.57
CA CYS A 4 -62.15 34.14 17.04
C CYS A 4 -61.54 32.94 16.28
N PHE A 5 -60.54 33.19 15.43
CA PHE A 5 -59.80 32.13 14.72
C PHE A 5 -58.52 31.81 15.50
N ILE A 6 -58.36 30.56 15.93
CA ILE A 6 -57.13 30.03 16.51
C ILE A 6 -56.45 29.19 15.42
N ALA A 7 -55.27 29.63 14.97
CA ALA A 7 -54.43 28.88 14.05
C ALA A 7 -53.50 27.95 14.86
N ALA A 8 -53.64 26.64 14.66
CA ALA A 8 -52.74 25.63 15.23
C ALA A 8 -51.53 25.45 14.31
N GLN A 9 -50.34 25.82 14.77
CA GLN A 9 -49.08 25.51 14.08
C GLN A 9 -48.63 24.10 14.43
N VAL A 10 -48.58 23.22 13.41
CA VAL A 10 -47.97 21.90 13.49
C VAL A 10 -46.47 22.06 13.24
N VAL A 11 -45.66 21.91 14.29
CA VAL A 11 -44.20 21.87 14.18
C VAL A 11 -43.79 20.45 13.76
N PHE A 12 -43.39 20.28 12.51
CA PHE A 12 -42.85 19.03 11.99
C PHE A 12 -41.39 18.91 12.43
N LEU A 13 -41.13 18.10 13.46
CA LEU A 13 -39.79 17.79 13.94
C LEU A 13 -39.13 16.85 12.90
N LEU A 14 -38.30 17.39 12.01
CA LEU A 14 -37.45 16.58 11.13
C LEU A 14 -36.44 15.82 12.01
N ALA A 15 -36.71 14.55 12.28
CA ALA A 15 -35.72 13.63 12.79
C ALA A 15 -34.67 13.41 11.69
N THR A 16 -33.50 14.03 11.83
CA THR A 16 -32.31 13.69 11.04
C THR A 16 -31.96 12.23 11.33
N MET A 17 -32.30 11.34 10.40
CA MET A 17 -31.78 9.97 10.41
C MET A 17 -30.25 10.06 10.40
N PRO A 18 -29.52 9.42 11.34
CA PRO A 18 -28.08 9.34 11.25
C PRO A 18 -27.74 8.66 9.92
N GLY A 19 -26.96 9.35 9.08
CA GLY A 19 -26.51 8.79 7.81
C GLY A 19 -25.76 7.49 8.09
N ILE A 20 -26.15 6.41 7.41
CA ILE A 20 -25.39 5.16 7.45
C ILE A 20 -24.01 5.48 6.89
N ALA A 21 -22.98 5.46 7.75
CA ALA A 21 -21.60 5.60 7.31
C ALA A 21 -21.32 4.49 6.29
N GLU A 22 -21.11 4.87 5.03
CA GLU A 22 -20.81 3.93 3.97
C GLU A 22 -19.51 3.19 4.29
N SER A 23 -19.54 1.86 4.26
CA SER A 23 -18.39 1.04 4.63
C SER A 23 -17.31 1.17 3.56
N PRO A 24 -16.03 1.47 3.92
CA PRO A 24 -14.97 1.65 2.94
C PRO A 24 -14.78 0.45 2.01
N ALA A 25 -14.64 0.70 0.72
CA ALA A 25 -14.44 -0.33 -0.30
C ALA A 25 -12.97 -0.77 -0.38
N LEU A 26 -12.56 -1.64 0.54
CA LEU A 26 -11.19 -2.15 0.62
C LEU A 26 -10.95 -3.34 -0.33
N ILE A 27 -9.79 -3.36 -0.98
CA ILE A 27 -9.36 -4.44 -1.87
C ILE A 27 -7.97 -4.96 -1.43
N PRO A 28 -7.82 -6.26 -1.09
CA PRO A 28 -8.87 -7.26 -0.94
C PRO A 28 -9.83 -6.94 0.22
N ARG A 29 -11.05 -7.48 0.15
CA ARG A 29 -12.03 -7.35 1.24
C ARG A 29 -11.47 -8.00 2.52
N PRO A 30 -11.41 -7.28 3.65
CA PRO A 30 -10.93 -7.86 4.90
C PRO A 30 -11.91 -8.90 5.46
N GLN A 31 -11.40 -9.83 6.25
CA GLN A 31 -12.22 -10.89 6.88
C GLN A 31 -13.33 -10.33 7.77
N LYS A 32 -13.03 -9.29 8.56
CA LYS A 32 -14.00 -8.58 9.42
C LYS A 32 -13.73 -7.09 9.38
N MET A 33 -14.79 -6.30 9.20
CA MET A 33 -14.75 -4.85 9.27
C MET A 33 -16.05 -4.32 9.90
N GLU A 34 -15.90 -3.39 10.83
CA GLU A 34 -17.00 -2.67 11.47
C GLU A 34 -16.76 -1.16 11.28
N ALA A 35 -17.67 -0.49 10.58
CA ALA A 35 -17.68 0.97 10.52
C ALA A 35 -18.07 1.58 11.87
N ARG A 36 -17.49 2.73 12.20
CA ARG A 36 -17.76 3.51 13.41
C ARG A 36 -17.93 4.97 13.01
N ASP A 37 -18.67 5.72 13.82
CA ASP A 37 -18.90 7.13 13.56
C ASP A 37 -17.61 7.96 13.74
N GLY A 38 -17.45 8.95 12.88
CA GLY A 38 -16.34 9.91 12.93
C GLY A 38 -15.15 9.54 12.05
N PHE A 39 -14.16 10.42 12.09
CA PHE A 39 -12.94 10.33 11.29
C PHE A 39 -11.72 10.65 12.14
N PHE A 40 -10.60 10.01 11.82
CA PHE A 40 -9.27 10.46 12.22
C PHE A 40 -8.74 11.42 11.16
N ALA A 41 -8.41 12.64 11.55
CA ALA A 41 -7.75 13.61 10.67
C ALA A 41 -6.24 13.40 10.70
N LEU A 42 -5.64 13.05 9.56
CA LEU A 42 -4.19 13.05 9.39
C LEU A 42 -3.73 14.50 9.22
N LEU A 43 -2.87 14.98 10.12
CA LEU A 43 -2.41 16.37 10.17
C LEU A 43 -0.87 16.42 10.06
N PRO A 44 -0.29 17.59 9.75
CA PRO A 44 1.18 17.75 9.70
C PRO A 44 1.89 17.37 11.00
N GLY A 45 1.23 17.53 12.16
CA GLY A 45 1.77 17.18 13.48
C GLY A 45 1.48 15.74 13.93
N THR A 46 0.83 14.92 13.10
CA THR A 46 0.53 13.52 13.45
C THR A 46 1.84 12.75 13.61
N LYS A 47 2.01 12.11 14.77
CA LYS A 47 3.16 11.26 15.07
C LYS A 47 2.89 9.81 14.71
N ILE A 48 3.92 9.12 14.22
CA ILE A 48 3.90 7.68 14.03
C ILE A 48 4.78 7.06 15.11
N THR A 49 4.19 6.23 15.97
CA THR A 49 4.90 5.50 17.02
C THR A 49 5.14 4.07 16.58
N ALA A 50 6.41 3.66 16.63
CA ALA A 50 6.85 2.31 16.36
C ALA A 50 7.14 1.56 17.67
N GLY A 51 6.30 0.58 17.98
CA GLY A 51 6.59 -0.43 19.00
C GLY A 51 7.70 -1.40 18.57
N PRO A 52 8.12 -2.31 19.46
CA PRO A 52 9.14 -3.31 19.16
C PRO A 52 8.86 -4.06 17.85
N GLY A 53 9.88 -4.19 16.99
CA GLY A 53 9.77 -4.90 15.71
C GLY A 53 8.96 -4.20 14.60
N SER A 54 8.40 -3.01 14.82
CA SER A 54 7.53 -2.32 13.85
C SER A 54 8.18 -1.18 13.05
N ARG A 55 9.43 -0.82 13.40
CA ARG A 55 10.11 0.39 12.89
C ARG A 55 10.20 0.46 11.36
N ALA A 56 10.46 -0.67 10.70
CA ALA A 56 10.57 -0.70 9.24
C ALA A 56 9.22 -0.37 8.57
N THR A 57 8.09 -0.92 9.05
CA THR A 57 6.77 -0.57 8.53
C THR A 57 6.39 0.87 8.84
N ALA A 58 6.73 1.36 10.04
CA ALA A 58 6.44 2.75 10.42
C ALA A 58 7.19 3.75 9.52
N ILE A 59 8.46 3.48 9.18
CA ILE A 59 9.25 4.28 8.23
C ILE A 59 8.67 4.20 6.81
N PHE A 60 8.29 3.00 6.36
CA PHE A 60 7.61 2.82 5.08
C PHE A 60 6.33 3.67 5.01
N LEU A 61 5.47 3.57 6.03
CA LEU A 61 4.21 4.31 6.11
C LEU A 61 4.46 5.82 6.12
N ALA A 62 5.39 6.32 6.95
CA ALA A 62 5.76 7.73 6.99
C ALA A 62 6.20 8.24 5.61
N ARG A 63 7.02 7.46 4.89
CA ARG A 63 7.49 7.82 3.55
C ARG A 63 6.34 7.86 2.55
N ARG A 64 5.46 6.85 2.54
CA ARG A 64 4.30 6.80 1.62
C ARG A 64 3.34 7.96 1.86
N LEU A 65 3.02 8.24 3.13
CA LEU A 65 2.16 9.37 3.49
C LEU A 65 2.81 10.71 3.08
N LYS A 66 4.11 10.89 3.31
CA LYS A 66 4.80 12.13 2.96
C LYS A 66 4.78 12.44 1.45
N THR A 67 4.84 11.43 0.59
CA THR A 67 4.90 11.64 -0.87
C THR A 67 3.73 12.48 -1.40
N SER A 68 2.51 12.17 -0.97
CA SER A 68 1.28 12.83 -1.43
C SER A 68 0.79 13.94 -0.48
N THR A 69 1.00 13.80 0.83
CA THR A 69 0.56 14.83 1.80
C THR A 69 1.55 15.99 1.94
N GLY A 70 2.85 15.74 1.70
CA GLY A 70 3.94 16.67 2.05
C GLY A 70 4.21 16.81 3.55
N TYR A 71 3.50 16.06 4.41
CA TYR A 71 3.58 16.23 5.87
C TYR A 71 4.91 15.72 6.45
N PRO A 72 5.51 16.45 7.41
CA PRO A 72 6.78 16.07 8.05
C PRO A 72 6.57 15.03 9.17
N LEU A 73 5.90 13.92 8.86
CA LEU A 73 5.56 12.88 9.84
C LEU A 73 6.81 12.20 10.39
N THR A 74 7.01 12.26 11.71
CA THR A 74 8.14 11.63 12.40
C THR A 74 7.80 10.23 12.89
N VAL A 75 8.82 9.36 12.95
CA VAL A 75 8.71 8.01 13.50
C VAL A 75 9.47 7.93 14.82
N ASP A 76 8.72 7.92 15.92
CA ASP A 76 9.24 7.83 17.27
C ASP A 76 9.16 6.38 17.78
N GLY A 77 10.07 5.97 18.66
CA GLY A 77 9.99 4.67 19.33
C GLY A 77 9.06 4.74 20.55
N GLY A 78 8.23 3.70 20.76
CA GLY A 78 7.39 3.64 21.95
C GLY A 78 6.45 2.44 21.96
N ALA A 79 6.15 1.91 23.15
CA ALA A 79 5.25 0.76 23.31
C ALA A 79 3.75 1.14 23.24
N SER A 80 3.43 2.42 23.48
CA SER A 80 2.07 2.95 23.51
C SER A 80 2.03 4.39 22.99
N ALA A 81 0.87 4.83 22.52
CA ALA A 81 0.61 6.20 22.11
C ALA A 81 -0.81 6.61 22.52
N ASN A 82 -0.99 7.87 22.91
CA ASN A 82 -2.31 8.42 23.27
C ASN A 82 -2.98 9.15 22.09
N ALA A 83 -2.21 9.48 21.05
CA ALA A 83 -2.68 10.09 19.82
C ALA A 83 -1.75 9.74 18.65
N GLY A 84 -2.24 9.86 17.42
CA GLY A 84 -1.47 9.62 16.20
C GLY A 84 -1.64 8.20 15.66
N ILE A 85 -0.57 7.60 15.14
CA ILE A 85 -0.60 6.25 14.56
C ILE A 85 0.39 5.36 15.32
N LEU A 86 -0.07 4.25 15.89
CA LEU A 86 0.76 3.25 16.57
C LEU A 86 0.82 1.97 15.75
N LEU A 87 2.04 1.50 15.48
CA LEU A 87 2.30 0.16 14.95
C LEU A 87 2.96 -0.67 16.05
N THR A 88 2.45 -1.87 16.34
CA THR A 88 3.02 -2.69 17.44
C THR A 88 2.77 -4.18 17.28
N THR A 89 3.72 -4.99 17.71
CA THR A 89 3.54 -6.45 17.86
C THR A 89 3.09 -6.83 19.27
N ASN A 90 3.11 -5.88 20.22
CA ASN A 90 2.74 -6.15 21.60
C ASN A 90 1.26 -6.51 21.72
N SER A 91 0.99 -7.58 22.46
CA SER A 91 -0.38 -8.11 22.69
C SER A 91 -1.14 -8.42 21.39
N ALA A 92 -0.43 -8.76 20.31
CA ALA A 92 -1.06 -9.16 19.07
C ALA A 92 -1.78 -10.50 19.21
N ASP A 93 -2.94 -10.63 18.54
CA ASP A 93 -3.69 -11.88 18.50
C ASP A 93 -2.94 -12.91 17.65
N ALA A 94 -2.29 -13.87 18.31
CA ALA A 94 -1.51 -14.91 17.66
C ALA A 94 -2.35 -15.80 16.73
N ALA A 95 -3.68 -15.89 16.93
CA ALA A 95 -4.57 -16.68 16.10
C ALA A 95 -4.72 -16.11 14.67
N LEU A 96 -4.29 -14.87 14.44
CA LEU A 96 -4.28 -14.24 13.12
C LEU A 96 -3.14 -14.75 12.22
N GLY A 97 -2.18 -15.48 12.78
CA GLY A 97 -1.01 -15.98 12.05
C GLY A 97 -0.02 -14.86 11.65
N ALA A 98 1.00 -15.22 10.89
CA ALA A 98 2.11 -14.31 10.59
C ALA A 98 1.71 -13.07 9.77
N GLU A 99 0.76 -13.22 8.85
CA GLU A 99 0.33 -12.16 7.93
C GLU A 99 -0.93 -11.42 8.40
N GLY A 100 -1.58 -11.87 9.47
CA GLY A 100 -2.82 -11.26 9.94
C GLY A 100 -2.58 -10.06 10.86
N TYR A 101 -3.56 -9.16 10.93
CA TYR A 101 -3.48 -7.93 11.71
C TYR A 101 -4.86 -7.48 12.21
N THR A 102 -4.81 -6.58 13.19
CA THR A 102 -5.93 -5.74 13.60
C THR A 102 -5.60 -4.30 13.28
N LEU A 103 -6.59 -3.55 12.82
CA LEU A 103 -6.51 -2.10 12.63
C LEU A 103 -7.73 -1.47 13.32
N ALA A 104 -7.48 -0.60 14.28
CA ALA A 104 -8.50 0.20 14.93
C ALA A 104 -8.22 1.67 14.66
N ALA A 105 -9.08 2.32 13.89
CA ALA A 105 -9.05 3.77 13.67
C ALA A 105 -10.12 4.42 14.55
N ALA A 106 -9.68 5.24 15.50
CA ALA A 106 -10.52 6.13 16.30
C ALA A 106 -10.15 7.59 16.00
N THR A 107 -10.96 8.54 16.46
CA THR A 107 -10.81 9.97 16.10
C THR A 107 -9.45 10.58 16.49
N ASN A 108 -8.79 10.07 17.54
CA ASN A 108 -7.50 10.57 18.03
C ASN A 108 -6.32 9.61 17.81
N LEU A 109 -6.57 8.32 17.60
CA LEU A 109 -5.54 7.29 17.56
C LEU A 109 -5.90 6.18 16.57
N ILE A 110 -4.93 5.83 15.72
CA ILE A 110 -4.97 4.63 14.89
C ILE A 110 -3.98 3.62 15.47
N VAL A 111 -4.42 2.37 15.64
CA VAL A 111 -3.55 1.29 16.10
C VAL A 111 -3.58 0.14 15.09
N ILE A 112 -2.40 -0.16 14.52
CA ILE A 112 -2.16 -1.37 13.74
C ILE A 112 -1.38 -2.33 14.61
N ARG A 113 -1.93 -3.53 14.81
CA ARG A 113 -1.30 -4.56 15.62
C ARG A 113 -1.32 -5.90 14.93
N ALA A 114 -0.17 -6.56 14.88
CA ALA A 114 0.01 -7.83 14.21
C ALA A 114 1.07 -8.70 14.89
N PRO A 115 1.00 -10.04 14.80
CA PRO A 115 2.01 -10.91 15.41
C PRO A 115 3.41 -10.75 14.81
N THR A 116 3.51 -10.35 13.53
CA THR A 116 4.80 -10.17 12.86
C THR A 116 4.83 -8.91 12.00
N GLN A 117 6.02 -8.59 11.51
CA GLN A 117 6.28 -7.49 10.58
C GLN A 117 5.45 -7.58 9.28
N ALA A 118 5.16 -8.79 8.78
CA ALA A 118 4.34 -8.96 7.57
C ALA A 118 2.89 -8.51 7.78
N GLY A 119 2.27 -8.90 8.90
CA GLY A 119 0.93 -8.43 9.24
C GLY A 119 0.88 -6.93 9.50
N LEU A 120 1.92 -6.34 10.13
CA LEU A 120 2.01 -4.88 10.28
C LEU A 120 2.03 -4.19 8.93
N PHE A 121 2.82 -4.71 7.98
CA PHE A 121 2.90 -4.19 6.63
C PHE A 121 1.54 -4.24 5.91
N TYR A 122 0.82 -5.37 5.97
CA TYR A 122 -0.52 -5.46 5.37
C TYR A 122 -1.56 -4.58 6.05
N GLY A 123 -1.44 -4.36 7.36
CA GLY A 123 -2.25 -3.35 8.06
C GLY A 123 -1.97 -1.93 7.57
N ALA A 124 -0.71 -1.60 7.28
CA ALA A 124 -0.35 -0.31 6.69
C ALA A 124 -0.90 -0.15 5.26
N GLN A 125 -0.91 -1.22 4.45
CA GLN A 125 -1.55 -1.18 3.12
C GLN A 125 -3.05 -0.89 3.22
N THR A 126 -3.74 -1.52 4.17
CA THR A 126 -5.15 -1.23 4.45
C THR A 126 -5.35 0.20 4.93
N LEU A 127 -4.48 0.71 5.80
CA LEU A 127 -4.55 2.10 6.24
C LEU A 127 -4.44 3.09 5.07
N LEU A 128 -3.55 2.83 4.12
CA LEU A 128 -3.42 3.66 2.91
C LEU A 128 -4.71 3.65 2.08
N GLN A 129 -5.39 2.52 1.95
CA GLN A 129 -6.67 2.44 1.23
C GLN A 129 -7.86 3.09 1.97
N LEU A 130 -7.72 3.38 3.27
CA LEU A 130 -8.74 4.11 4.03
C LEU A 130 -8.65 5.63 3.87
N LEU A 131 -7.56 6.13 3.28
CA LEU A 131 -7.39 7.54 2.94
C LEU A 131 -8.05 7.86 1.58
N PRO A 132 -8.29 9.15 1.28
CA PRO A 132 -8.67 9.58 -0.06
C PRO A 132 -7.69 9.07 -1.14
N PRO A 133 -8.17 8.77 -2.36
CA PRO A 133 -7.37 8.14 -3.42
C PRO A 133 -6.12 8.95 -3.82
N GLU A 134 -6.12 10.26 -3.59
CA GLU A 134 -4.98 11.15 -3.80
C GLU A 134 -3.74 10.73 -3.01
N ILE A 135 -3.88 9.88 -1.98
CA ILE A 135 -2.75 9.36 -1.20
C ILE A 135 -1.77 8.56 -2.06
N PHE A 136 -2.24 7.99 -3.18
CA PHE A 136 -1.44 7.24 -4.13
C PHE A 136 -0.77 8.11 -5.20
N SER A 137 -0.97 9.44 -5.15
CA SER A 137 -0.27 10.38 -6.03
C SER A 137 1.25 10.29 -5.87
N PRO A 138 2.03 10.33 -6.97
CA PRO A 138 3.49 10.34 -6.92
C PRO A 138 4.08 11.70 -6.47
N SER A 139 3.23 12.72 -6.32
CA SER A 139 3.61 14.08 -5.90
C SER A 139 2.63 14.65 -4.88
N VAL A 140 3.06 15.71 -4.19
CA VAL A 140 2.23 16.40 -3.18
C VAL A 140 0.94 16.92 -3.82
N VAL A 141 -0.19 16.67 -3.14
CA VAL A 141 -1.53 17.13 -3.52
C VAL A 141 -2.03 18.09 -2.44
N THR A 142 -2.58 19.23 -2.86
CA THR A 142 -3.16 20.26 -1.98
C THR A 142 -4.68 20.21 -2.00
N ASN A 143 -5.33 20.85 -1.01
CA ASN A 143 -6.79 20.93 -0.89
C ASN A 143 -7.50 19.58 -0.75
N VAL A 144 -6.84 18.61 -0.12
CA VAL A 144 -7.41 17.31 0.25
C VAL A 144 -7.48 17.22 1.77
N ASP A 145 -8.66 16.92 2.29
CA ASP A 145 -8.83 16.58 3.70
C ASP A 145 -8.44 15.11 3.90
N TRP A 146 -7.27 14.87 4.51
CA TRP A 146 -6.74 13.52 4.75
C TRP A 146 -7.45 12.83 5.93
N ASN A 147 -8.73 12.55 5.74
CA ASN A 147 -9.60 11.92 6.74
C ASN A 147 -9.63 10.40 6.56
N ILE A 148 -9.50 9.68 7.66
CA ILE A 148 -9.62 8.22 7.73
C ILE A 148 -10.90 7.90 8.50
N PRO A 149 -11.85 7.15 7.93
CA PRO A 149 -13.07 6.78 8.66
C PRO A 149 -12.73 5.93 9.88
N CYS A 150 -13.45 6.16 10.97
CA CYS A 150 -13.30 5.32 12.16
C CYS A 150 -13.81 3.90 11.84
N VAL A 151 -12.94 2.91 12.04
CA VAL A 151 -13.22 1.50 11.70
C VAL A 151 -12.51 0.56 12.66
N ARG A 152 -13.05 -0.65 12.79
CA ARG A 152 -12.35 -1.79 13.38
C ARG A 152 -12.25 -2.90 12.36
N ILE A 153 -11.01 -3.28 12.04
CA ILE A 153 -10.70 -4.32 11.06
C ILE A 153 -9.91 -5.42 11.76
N ARG A 154 -10.27 -6.66 11.45
CA ARG A 154 -9.50 -7.85 11.81
C ARG A 154 -9.38 -8.68 10.55
N ASP A 155 -8.16 -8.92 10.12
CA ASP A 155 -7.90 -9.44 8.77
C ASP A 155 -6.73 -10.42 8.75
N TRP A 156 -6.83 -11.39 7.85
CA TRP A 156 -5.82 -12.42 7.60
C TRP A 156 -6.09 -13.09 6.25
N PRO A 157 -5.05 -13.58 5.57
CA PRO A 157 -5.22 -14.16 4.25
C PRO A 157 -5.89 -15.54 4.33
N ARG A 158 -6.76 -15.84 3.35
CA ARG A 158 -7.30 -17.19 3.17
C ARG A 158 -6.24 -18.19 2.69
N PHE A 159 -5.34 -17.75 1.81
CA PHE A 159 -4.29 -18.57 1.23
C PHE A 159 -2.92 -17.96 1.51
N LYS A 160 -1.94 -18.79 1.87
CA LYS A 160 -0.56 -18.36 2.13
C LYS A 160 0.19 -17.97 0.86
N TRP A 161 -0.19 -18.50 -0.29
CA TRP A 161 0.46 -18.23 -1.57
C TRP A 161 -0.45 -17.40 -2.45
N ARG A 162 -0.09 -16.14 -2.68
CA ARG A 162 -0.88 -15.17 -3.47
C ARG A 162 0.07 -14.53 -4.48
N GLY A 163 0.17 -15.15 -5.65
CA GLY A 163 1.26 -14.89 -6.59
C GLY A 163 0.87 -14.09 -7.82
N LEU A 164 1.87 -13.41 -8.39
CA LEU A 164 1.85 -12.85 -9.74
C LEU A 164 3.08 -13.36 -10.49
N MET A 165 2.90 -13.80 -11.74
CA MET A 165 4.01 -14.11 -12.63
C MET A 165 4.24 -12.97 -13.62
N LEU A 166 5.48 -12.49 -13.72
CA LEU A 166 5.89 -11.53 -14.74
C LEU A 166 6.86 -12.17 -15.71
N ASP A 167 6.47 -12.21 -16.99
CA ASP A 167 7.32 -12.63 -18.10
C ASP A 167 8.06 -11.44 -18.69
N VAL A 168 9.36 -11.37 -18.38
CA VAL A 168 10.27 -10.36 -18.92
C VAL A 168 11.10 -10.87 -20.10
N SER A 169 10.95 -12.15 -20.47
CA SER A 169 11.70 -12.77 -21.55
C SER A 169 11.13 -12.39 -22.90
N ARG A 170 9.80 -12.46 -23.04
CA ARG A 170 9.09 -12.16 -24.29
C ARG A 170 9.10 -10.67 -24.60
N HIS A 171 8.89 -9.83 -23.60
CA HIS A 171 9.05 -8.38 -23.69
C HIS A 171 9.83 -7.88 -22.47
N PHE A 172 10.80 -7.01 -22.70
CA PHE A 172 11.58 -6.46 -21.62
C PHE A 172 10.78 -5.40 -20.87
N PHE A 173 10.86 -5.46 -19.54
CA PHE A 173 10.40 -4.43 -18.62
C PHE A 173 11.62 -3.86 -17.92
N ASP A 174 11.73 -2.54 -17.86
CA ASP A 174 12.79 -1.90 -17.11
C ASP A 174 12.61 -2.04 -15.59
N LYS A 175 13.62 -1.63 -14.84
CA LYS A 175 13.61 -1.75 -13.39
C LYS A 175 12.44 -1.00 -12.75
N ALA A 176 12.13 0.21 -13.23
CA ALA A 176 11.09 1.05 -12.65
C ALA A 176 9.70 0.43 -12.89
N GLU A 177 9.48 -0.15 -14.07
CA GLU A 177 8.25 -0.89 -14.38
C GLU A 177 8.07 -2.11 -13.46
N VAL A 178 9.14 -2.87 -13.21
CA VAL A 178 9.09 -4.02 -12.28
C VAL A 178 8.85 -3.58 -10.84
N GLU A 179 9.52 -2.52 -10.38
CA GLU A 179 9.29 -1.94 -9.04
C GLU A 179 7.85 -1.45 -8.86
N GLN A 180 7.27 -0.83 -9.89
CA GLN A 180 5.87 -0.42 -9.88
C GLN A 180 4.93 -1.63 -9.75
N ILE A 181 5.18 -2.73 -10.46
CA ILE A 181 4.40 -3.97 -10.34
C ILE A 181 4.50 -4.53 -8.92
N LEU A 182 5.69 -4.53 -8.31
CA LEU A 182 5.88 -5.01 -6.93
C LEU A 182 5.15 -4.13 -5.91
N ASP A 183 5.14 -2.81 -6.11
CA ASP A 183 4.37 -1.87 -5.29
C ASP A 183 2.86 -2.17 -5.37
N GLU A 184 2.34 -2.42 -6.57
CA GLU A 184 0.92 -2.79 -6.77
C GLU A 184 0.60 -4.15 -6.15
N MET A 185 1.49 -5.13 -6.30
CA MET A 185 1.35 -6.43 -5.64
C MET A 185 1.26 -6.28 -4.12
N ALA A 186 2.13 -5.45 -3.53
CA ALA A 186 2.16 -5.20 -2.11
C ALA A 186 0.86 -4.52 -1.62
N LEU A 187 0.37 -3.51 -2.34
CA LEU A 187 -0.89 -2.83 -2.05
C LEU A 187 -2.08 -3.80 -2.01
N HIS A 188 -2.09 -4.77 -2.93
CA HIS A 188 -3.12 -5.80 -3.03
C HIS A 188 -2.81 -7.07 -2.20
N LYS A 189 -1.80 -7.01 -1.33
CA LYS A 189 -1.38 -8.09 -0.42
C LYS A 189 -0.98 -9.40 -1.12
N LEU A 190 -0.55 -9.33 -2.38
CA LEU A 190 0.15 -10.42 -3.06
C LEU A 190 1.56 -10.57 -2.46
N ASN A 191 2.02 -11.80 -2.30
CA ASN A 191 3.23 -12.10 -1.53
C ASN A 191 4.22 -13.02 -2.23
N VAL A 192 3.91 -13.46 -3.45
CA VAL A 192 4.83 -14.26 -4.28
C VAL A 192 5.00 -13.61 -5.63
N PHE A 193 6.22 -13.23 -5.97
CA PHE A 193 6.57 -12.75 -7.30
C PHE A 193 7.32 -13.85 -8.05
N HIS A 194 6.66 -14.43 -9.06
CA HIS A 194 7.28 -15.38 -9.96
C HIS A 194 7.86 -14.63 -11.16
N TRP A 195 9.18 -14.48 -11.15
CA TRP A 195 9.89 -13.76 -12.21
C TRP A 195 10.36 -14.73 -13.30
N HIS A 196 9.68 -14.75 -14.45
CA HIS A 196 10.06 -15.58 -15.59
C HIS A 196 11.14 -14.85 -16.40
N LEU A 197 12.39 -15.25 -16.17
CA LEU A 197 13.59 -14.52 -16.61
C LEU A 197 14.20 -15.03 -17.92
N THR A 198 13.86 -16.23 -18.36
CA THR A 198 14.49 -16.85 -19.53
C THR A 198 13.47 -17.56 -20.40
N ASP A 199 13.56 -17.34 -21.71
CA ASP A 199 12.78 -18.05 -22.72
C ASP A 199 13.49 -18.01 -24.07
N ASP A 200 12.91 -18.61 -25.11
CA ASP A 200 13.50 -18.68 -26.46
C ASP A 200 13.85 -17.29 -27.02
N GLN A 201 13.05 -16.28 -26.67
CA GLN A 201 13.16 -14.92 -27.20
C GLN A 201 14.02 -13.98 -26.34
N GLY A 202 14.54 -14.45 -25.19
CA GLY A 202 15.31 -13.58 -24.32
C GLY A 202 15.81 -14.18 -23.01
N TRP A 203 17.06 -13.83 -22.67
CA TRP A 203 17.73 -14.14 -21.42
C TRP A 203 17.94 -12.88 -20.56
N ARG A 204 17.35 -12.80 -19.37
CA ARG A 204 17.26 -11.55 -18.57
C ARG A 204 18.05 -11.54 -17.26
N ILE A 205 18.88 -12.53 -17.00
CA ILE A 205 19.68 -12.59 -15.76
C ILE A 205 21.17 -12.73 -16.05
N GLU A 206 22.04 -11.95 -15.42
CA GLU A 206 23.47 -12.10 -15.64
C GLU A 206 24.00 -13.38 -14.97
N ILE A 207 24.67 -14.24 -15.74
CA ILE A 207 25.46 -15.36 -15.21
C ILE A 207 26.92 -15.11 -15.52
N LYS A 208 27.71 -14.71 -14.50
CA LYS A 208 29.11 -14.31 -14.66
C LYS A 208 29.99 -15.35 -15.36
N LYS A 209 29.73 -16.64 -15.12
CA LYS A 209 30.45 -17.76 -15.77
C LYS A 209 30.14 -17.87 -17.28
N TYR A 210 28.98 -17.38 -17.71
CA TYR A 210 28.47 -17.49 -19.08
C TYR A 210 28.05 -16.11 -19.61
N PRO A 211 29.01 -15.17 -19.81
CA PRO A 211 28.72 -13.77 -20.14
C PRO A 211 28.01 -13.59 -21.49
N ARG A 212 28.12 -14.57 -22.40
CA ARG A 212 27.43 -14.56 -23.69
C ARG A 212 25.91 -14.65 -23.55
N LEU A 213 25.39 -15.22 -22.45
CA LEU A 213 23.94 -15.28 -22.21
C LEU A 213 23.34 -13.87 -22.10
N ALA A 214 23.97 -12.99 -21.32
CA ALA A 214 23.52 -11.59 -21.21
C ALA A 214 23.92 -10.74 -22.43
N ARG A 215 25.14 -10.89 -22.96
CA ARG A 215 25.63 -10.02 -24.05
C ARG A 215 24.97 -10.26 -25.40
N ILE A 216 24.55 -11.49 -25.67
CA ILE A 216 23.97 -11.89 -26.97
C ILE A 216 22.49 -12.22 -26.82
N SER A 217 22.15 -13.10 -25.87
CA SER A 217 20.80 -13.68 -25.78
C SER A 217 19.79 -12.77 -25.06
N ALA A 218 20.22 -11.61 -24.57
CA ALA A 218 19.32 -10.57 -24.09
C ALA A 218 18.64 -9.79 -25.24
N TRP A 219 18.90 -10.10 -26.50
CA TRP A 219 18.33 -9.34 -27.62
C TRP A 219 17.88 -10.28 -28.73
N ARG A 220 16.91 -9.82 -29.52
CA ARG A 220 16.46 -10.48 -30.75
C ARG A 220 16.35 -9.46 -31.87
N ALA A 221 16.56 -9.90 -33.10
CA ALA A 221 16.57 -9.01 -34.26
C ALA A 221 15.17 -8.43 -34.59
N SER A 222 14.10 -9.17 -34.31
CA SER A 222 12.72 -8.76 -34.62
C SER A 222 11.68 -9.44 -33.73
N SER A 223 10.42 -9.00 -33.84
CA SER A 223 9.25 -9.67 -33.24
C SER A 223 8.19 -9.93 -34.31
N ALA A 224 7.32 -10.91 -34.10
CA ALA A 224 6.40 -11.40 -35.14
C ALA A 224 5.36 -10.36 -35.63
N ILE A 225 5.05 -9.30 -34.84
CA ILE A 225 3.95 -8.37 -35.13
C ILE A 225 4.38 -6.89 -34.99
N GLN A 226 5.58 -6.59 -34.51
CA GLN A 226 6.02 -5.20 -34.29
C GLN A 226 7.40 -4.95 -34.88
N PRO A 227 7.61 -3.85 -35.64
CA PRO A 227 8.96 -3.37 -35.89
C PRO A 227 9.62 -3.12 -34.52
N PRO A 228 10.94 -3.35 -34.39
CA PRO A 228 11.62 -3.13 -33.12
C PRO A 228 11.26 -1.74 -32.63
N ARG A 229 10.67 -1.61 -31.43
CA ARG A 229 10.75 -0.34 -30.71
C ARG A 229 12.24 0.00 -30.73
N GLU A 230 12.60 1.23 -31.10
CA GLU A 230 13.92 1.76 -30.82
C GLU A 230 14.08 1.85 -29.30
N SER A 231 14.11 0.71 -28.61
CA SER A 231 14.81 0.59 -27.35
C SER A 231 16.26 0.75 -27.75
N LEU A 232 16.69 2.02 -27.79
CA LEU A 232 18.03 2.58 -27.70
C LEU A 232 19.17 1.65 -28.14
N LYS A 233 20.09 2.15 -28.95
CA LYS A 233 21.41 1.50 -29.15
C LYS A 233 22.10 1.25 -27.80
N VAL A 234 21.81 0.12 -27.13
CA VAL A 234 22.20 -0.20 -25.74
C VAL A 234 23.66 -0.65 -25.61
N ALA A 235 24.44 -0.63 -26.70
CA ALA A 235 25.89 -0.66 -26.58
C ALA A 235 26.41 0.44 -25.63
N GLU A 236 25.68 1.56 -25.50
CA GLU A 236 25.97 2.60 -24.49
C GLU A 236 25.36 2.30 -23.11
N ALA A 237 24.17 1.69 -23.00
CA ALA A 237 23.52 1.46 -21.70
C ALA A 237 24.16 0.32 -20.87
N LEU A 238 24.85 -0.63 -21.51
CA LEU A 238 25.62 -1.66 -20.79
C LEU A 238 26.93 -1.13 -20.19
N ASN A 239 27.51 -0.06 -20.76
CA ASN A 239 28.69 0.62 -20.20
C ASN A 239 28.31 1.73 -19.21
N ALA A 240 27.07 2.23 -19.26
CA ALA A 240 26.63 3.35 -18.43
C ALA A 240 25.99 2.97 -17.07
N HIS A 241 25.63 1.70 -16.82
CA HIS A 241 24.81 1.40 -15.63
C HIS A 241 25.31 0.25 -14.74
N PRO A 242 25.98 0.56 -13.60
CA PRO A 242 26.36 -0.43 -12.57
C PRO A 242 25.17 -1.03 -11.78
N ALA A 243 23.92 -0.73 -12.16
CA ALA A 243 22.73 -1.05 -11.39
C ALA A 243 22.36 -2.55 -11.34
N TRP A 244 22.87 -3.37 -12.26
CA TRP A 244 22.59 -4.82 -12.28
C TRP A 244 23.44 -5.62 -11.28
N ALA A 245 24.55 -5.06 -10.79
CA ALA A 245 25.32 -5.67 -9.71
C ALA A 245 24.63 -5.54 -8.33
N ALA A 246 23.67 -4.62 -8.19
CA ALA A 246 23.01 -4.33 -6.91
C ALA A 246 21.71 -5.13 -6.70
N VAL A 247 20.94 -5.40 -7.76
CA VAL A 247 19.67 -6.14 -7.65
C VAL A 247 19.89 -7.63 -7.37
N ALA A 248 21.03 -8.19 -7.80
CA ALA A 248 21.44 -9.55 -7.45
C ALA A 248 22.21 -9.65 -6.11
N SER A 249 22.58 -8.51 -5.50
CA SER A 249 23.36 -8.47 -4.25
C SER A 249 22.59 -7.90 -3.04
N SER A 250 21.44 -7.26 -3.25
CA SER A 250 20.47 -7.03 -2.19
C SER A 250 19.77 -8.34 -1.87
N LYS A 251 20.25 -8.96 -0.79
CA LYS A 251 19.60 -10.08 -0.10
C LYS A 251 18.07 -9.85 -0.04
N PHE A 252 17.33 -10.73 -0.71
CA PHE A 252 16.06 -11.19 -0.14
C PHE A 252 16.35 -11.93 1.17
#